data_AF-A0A2W1NAV9-F1
#
_entry.id   AF-A0A2W1NAV9-F1
#
_cell.length_a   1.000
_cell.length_b   1.000
_cell.length_c   1.000
_cell.angle_alpha   90.00
_cell.angle_beta   90.00
_cell.angle_gamma   90.00
#
_symmetry.space_group_name_H-M   'P 1'
#
loop_
_entity.id
_entity.type
_entity.pdbx_description
1 polymer ?
#
loop_
_entity_poly.entity_id
_entity_poly.type
_entity_poly.pdbx_seq_one_letter_code
_entity_poly.pdbx_strand_id
1 'polypeptide(L)' 'MISPFRVGTTCCLVELTVKEAMALGSGVSFGAQPLLAAQARRKLRTALEELLIPESPRAQFDMLDA' A
#
# COMPACT_ATOMS: atom_id res chain seq x y z
N MET A 1 19.45 16.09 -1.63
CA MET A 1 18.86 16.31 -2.96
C MET A 1 17.38 15.98 -2.84
N ILE A 2 16.52 17.00 -2.83
CA ILE A 2 15.07 16.84 -2.65
C ILE A 2 14.46 17.11 -4.04
N SER A 3 13.83 16.09 -4.62
CA SER A 3 13.24 16.14 -5.97
C SER A 3 12.02 17.07 -6.03
N PRO A 4 11.77 17.71 -7.19
CA PRO A 4 10.76 18.75 -7.31
C PRO A 4 9.36 18.16 -7.23
N PHE A 5 8.58 18.70 -6.29
CA PHE A 5 7.17 18.40 -6.07
C PHE A 5 6.35 18.78 -7.31
N ARG A 6 5.99 17.81 -8.15
CA ARG A 6 5.02 18.00 -9.25
C ARG A 6 3.62 17.70 -8.73
N VAL A 7 2.83 18.76 -8.55
CA VAL A 7 1.37 18.65 -8.35
C VAL A 7 0.78 17.97 -9.58
N GLY A 8 0.35 16.72 -9.43
CA GLY A 8 -0.39 15.98 -10.47
C GLY A 8 -0.05 14.50 -10.62
N THR A 9 1.10 14.02 -10.14
CA THR A 9 1.42 12.58 -10.16
C THR A 9 2.44 12.25 -9.08
N THR A 10 1.96 11.69 -7.97
CA THR A 10 2.82 11.22 -6.87
C THR A 10 3.12 9.73 -7.09
N CYS A 11 4.40 9.39 -7.23
CA CYS A 11 4.83 7.99 -7.35
C CYS A 11 5.26 7.47 -5.98
N CYS A 12 4.76 6.30 -5.60
CA CYS A 12 5.14 5.59 -4.38
C CYS A 12 5.86 4.29 -4.77
N LEU A 13 7.01 4.02 -4.14
CA LEU A 13 7.75 2.76 -4.28
C LEU A 13 7.49 1.91 -3.03
N VAL A 14 7.12 0.64 -3.24
CA VAL A 14 6.78 -0.29 -2.14
C VAL A 14 7.51 -1.61 -2.37
N GLU A 15 8.22 -2.08 -1.36
CA GLU A 15 8.83 -3.40 -1.39
C GLU A 15 7.78 -4.48 -1.11
N LEU A 16 7.67 -5.41 -2.04
CA LEU A 16 6.72 -6.51 -2.01
C LEU A 16 7.43 -7.80 -2.37
N THR A 17 6.94 -8.91 -1.81
CA THR A 17 7.32 -10.23 -2.32
C THR A 17 6.69 -10.47 -3.69
N VAL A 18 7.26 -11.38 -4.48
CA VAL A 18 6.74 -11.72 -5.81
C VAL A 18 5.26 -12.11 -5.75
N LYS A 19 4.84 -12.84 -4.71
CA LYS A 19 3.44 -13.25 -4.55
C LYS A 19 2.51 -12.07 -4.21
N GLU A 20 2.96 -11.12 -3.38
CA GLU A 20 2.21 -9.90 -3.07
C GLU A 20 2.06 -8.99 -4.30
N ALA A 21 3.13 -8.85 -5.10
CA ALA A 21 3.09 -8.09 -6.34
C ALA A 21 2.12 -8.71 -7.35
N MET A 22 2.15 -10.04 -7.51
CA MET A 22 1.17 -10.76 -8.34
C MET A 22 -0.26 -10.60 -7.79
N ALA A 23 -0.43 -10.64 -6.47
CA ALA A 23 -1.73 -10.44 -5.83
C ALA A 23 -2.32 -9.07 -6.14
N LEU A 24 -1.51 -8.01 -6.06
CA LEU A 24 -1.94 -6.64 -6.41
C LEU A 24 -2.21 -6.50 -7.92
N GLY A 25 -1.32 -7.03 -8.76
CA GLY A 25 -1.45 -6.95 -10.22
C GLY A 25 -2.67 -7.70 -10.78
N SER A 26 -3.10 -8.75 -10.09
CA SER A 26 -4.28 -9.56 -10.48
C SER A 26 -5.64 -8.91 -10.14
N GLY A 27 -5.65 -7.79 -9.42
CA GLY A 27 -6.88 -7.12 -9.00
C GLY A 27 -7.74 -7.93 -8.04
N VAL A 28 -9.06 -7.96 -8.27
CA VAL A 28 -10.08 -8.59 -7.40
C VAL A 28 -9.97 -10.13 -7.36
N SER A 29 -9.13 -10.72 -8.22
CA SER A 29 -9.16 -12.15 -8.55
C SER A 29 -8.10 -13.01 -7.85
N PHE A 30 -7.39 -12.51 -6.84
CA PHE A 30 -6.49 -13.36 -6.04
C PHE A 30 -7.26 -14.25 -5.03
N GLY A 31 -8.29 -14.96 -5.54
CA GLY A 31 -9.17 -15.84 -4.76
C GLY A 31 -8.45 -17.05 -4.16
N ALA A 32 -7.25 -17.37 -4.64
CA ALA A 32 -6.44 -18.45 -4.07
C ALA A 32 -5.87 -18.11 -2.67
N GLN A 33 -5.58 -16.84 -2.38
CA GLN A 33 -4.91 -16.42 -1.14
C GLN A 33 -5.37 -15.01 -0.69
N PRO A 34 -6.60 -14.90 -0.14
CA PRO A 34 -7.17 -13.60 0.24
C PRO A 34 -6.34 -12.86 1.31
N LEU A 35 -5.74 -13.60 2.24
CA LEU A 35 -4.87 -13.04 3.29
C LEU A 35 -3.61 -12.37 2.70
N LEU A 36 -3.00 -12.99 1.69
CA LEU A 36 -1.82 -12.43 1.04
C LEU A 36 -2.16 -11.12 0.30
N ALA A 37 -3.29 -11.10 -0.39
CA ALA A 37 -3.77 -9.90 -1.07
C ALA A 37 -4.09 -8.77 -0.05
N ALA A 38 -4.65 -9.11 1.11
CA ALA A 38 -4.88 -8.16 2.19
C ALA A 38 -3.57 -7.58 2.73
N GLN A 39 -2.56 -8.42 2.97
CA GLN A 39 -1.23 -7.97 3.39
C GLN A 39 -0.57 -7.04 2.37
N ALA A 40 -0.61 -7.40 1.07
CA ALA A 40 -0.06 -6.58 0.01
C ALA A 40 -0.73 -5.19 -0.07
N ARG A 41 -2.06 -5.14 0.06
CA ARG A 41 -2.82 -3.88 0.11
C ARG A 41 -2.48 -3.05 1.35
N ARG A 42 -2.33 -3.69 2.53
CA ARG A 42 -1.93 -3.00 3.76
C ARG A 42 -0.56 -2.32 3.59
N LYS A 43 0.44 -3.01 3.05
CA LYS A 43 1.77 -2.43 2.78
C LYS A 43 1.70 -1.22 1.84
N LEU A 44 0.99 -1.36 0.73
CA LEU A 44 0.82 -0.27 -0.23
C LEU A 44 0.12 0.94 0.40
N ARG A 45 -0.94 0.69 1.17
CA ARG A 45 -1.68 1.75 1.87
C ARG A 45 -0.80 2.48 2.88
N THR A 46 -0.05 1.76 3.71
CA THR A 46 0.88 2.37 4.68
C THR A 46 1.92 3.25 3.98
N ALA A 47 2.51 2.78 2.88
CA ALA A 47 3.48 3.56 2.13
C ALA A 47 2.88 4.82 1.49
N LEU A 48 1.61 4.76 1.06
CA LEU A 48 0.88 5.93 0.57
C LEU A 48 0.53 6.90 1.70
N GLU A 49 0.12 6.41 2.86
CA GLU A 49 -0.18 7.23 4.04
C GLU A 49 1.08 7.96 4.52
N GLU A 50 2.23 7.29 4.58
CA GLU A 50 3.52 7.93 4.92
C GLU A 50 3.92 9.01 3.91
N LEU A 51 3.65 8.76 2.62
CA LEU A 51 4.01 9.70 1.55
C LEU A 51 3.08 10.92 1.49
N LEU A 52 1.79 10.73 1.80
CA LEU A 52 0.76 11.76 1.65
C LEU A 52 0.46 12.49 2.96
N ILE A 53 0.70 11.86 4.12
CA ILE A 53 0.36 12.38 5.44
C ILE A 53 1.55 12.14 6.41
N PRO A 54 2.67 12.86 6.24
CA PRO A 54 3.89 12.63 7.02
C PRO A 54 3.73 12.87 8.53
N GLU A 55 2.71 13.62 8.97
CA GLU A 55 2.43 13.95 10.37
C GLU A 55 1.34 13.07 11.00
N SER A 56 0.81 12.05 10.30
CA SER A 56 -0.24 11.20 10.87
C SER A 56 0.38 10.32 11.97
N PRO A 57 -0.02 10.46 13.24
CA PRO A 57 0.31 9.45 14.24
C PRO A 57 -0.28 8.14 13.72
N ARG A 58 0.57 7.11 13.55
CA ARG A 58 0.22 5.77 13.03
C ARG A 58 -1.19 5.40 13.47
N ALA A 59 -2.16 5.60 12.58
CA ALA A 59 -3.54 5.31 12.89
C ALA A 59 -3.61 3.78 12.99
N GLN A 60 -3.75 3.30 14.22
CA GLN A 60 -3.88 1.88 14.55
C GLN A 60 -5.19 1.39 13.93
N PHE A 61 -5.12 0.98 12.67
CA PHE A 61 -6.25 0.43 11.91
C PHE A 61 -6.42 -1.07 12.17
N ASP A 62 -6.53 -1.45 13.43
CA ASP A 62 -6.89 -2.83 13.83
C ASP A 62 -8.42 -3.03 13.89
N MET A 63 -9.21 -2.10 13.35
CA MET A 63 -10.67 -2.04 13.53
C MET A 63 -11.51 -2.24 12.27
N LEU A 64 -10.94 -2.56 11.10
CA LEU A 64 -11.71 -2.68 9.85
C LEU A 64 -11.87 -4.12 9.32
N ASP A 65 -11.45 -5.14 10.07
CA ASP A 65 -11.70 -6.55 9.77
C ASP A 65 -12.56 -7.19 10.88
N ALA A 66 -13.83 -6.79 10.97
CA ALA A 66 -14.87 -7.45 11.77
C ALA A 66 -16.17 -7.58 10.95
#